data_AF-A0AAD8B4E8-F1
#
_entry.id   AF-A0AAD8B4E8-F1
#
_cell.length_a   1.000
_cell.length_b   1.000
_cell.length_c   1.000
_cell.angle_alpha   90.00
_cell.angle_beta   90.00
_cell.angle_gamma   90.00
#
_symmetry.space_group_name_H-M   'P 1'
#
loop_
_entity.id
_entity.type
_entity.pdbx_description
1 polymer ?
#
loop_
_entity_poly.entity_id
_entity_poly.type
_entity_poly.pdbx_seq_one_letter_code
_entity_poly.pdbx_strand_id
1 'polypeptide(L)' 'STKKKRHRFCCILDEIRSTDNISYKTNLLEFINCLIIYNEVPEERIRVRNEFYGKLAF' A
#
# COMPACT_ATOMS: atom_id res chain seq x y z
N SER A 1 9.67 -17.42 14.53
CA SER A 1 9.80 -16.05 15.04
C SER A 1 9.24 -15.09 14.01
N THR A 2 7.93 -14.83 14.02
CA THR A 2 7.21 -13.93 13.08
C THR A 2 7.29 -12.45 13.47
N LYS A 3 8.25 -12.11 14.32
CA LYS A 3 8.48 -10.74 14.81
C LYS A 3 9.13 -9.92 13.68
N LYS A 4 8.42 -8.90 13.19
CA LYS A 4 8.90 -7.77 12.36
C LYS A 4 8.97 -7.98 10.84
N LYS A 5 7.84 -8.21 10.16
CA LYS A 5 7.74 -7.69 8.78
C LYS A 5 7.56 -6.16 8.86
N ARG A 6 8.59 -5.41 8.42
CA ARG A 6 8.57 -3.96 8.13
C ARG A 6 7.25 -3.65 7.38
N HIS A 7 6.46 -2.68 7.86
CA HIS A 7 5.24 -2.10 7.23
C HIS A 7 4.07 -3.05 6.83
N ARG A 8 2.83 -2.66 7.21
CA ARG A 8 1.57 -3.40 6.99
C ARG A 8 1.33 -3.80 5.52
N PHE A 9 1.87 -3.04 4.57
CA PHE A 9 1.62 -3.19 3.14
C PHE A 9 2.81 -3.72 2.32
N CYS A 10 3.90 -4.16 2.97
CA CYS A 10 5.11 -4.57 2.26
C CYS A 10 4.88 -5.69 1.23
N CYS A 11 4.05 -6.69 1.55
CA CYS A 11 3.79 -7.78 0.60
C CYS A 11 3.16 -7.29 -0.73
N ILE A 12 2.25 -6.32 -0.67
CA ILE A 12 1.59 -5.79 -1.88
C ILE A 12 2.59 -4.98 -2.71
N LEU A 13 3.46 -4.22 -2.04
CA LEU A 13 4.53 -3.47 -2.71
C LEU A 13 5.57 -4.38 -3.36
N ASP A 14 5.91 -5.49 -2.72
CA ASP A 14 6.82 -6.49 -3.27
C ASP A 14 6.23 -7.11 -4.54
N GLU A 15 4.94 -7.49 -4.52
CA GLU A 15 4.23 -8.04 -5.69
C GLU A 15 4.17 -7.04 -6.87
N ILE A 16 3.88 -5.76 -6.60
CA ILE A 16 3.87 -4.72 -7.64
C ILE A 16 5.26 -4.57 -8.28
N ARG A 17 6.33 -4.72 -7.50
CA ARG A 17 7.72 -4.57 -7.96
C ARG A 17 8.23 -5.81 -8.69
N SER A 18 7.76 -6.99 -8.34
CA SER A 18 8.22 -8.26 -8.91
C SER A 18 7.48 -8.67 -10.18
N THR A 19 6.27 -8.15 -10.42
CA THR A 19 5.45 -8.56 -11.55
C THR A 19 5.65 -7.71 -12.81
N ASP A 20 5.80 -8.38 -13.95
CA ASP A 20 5.75 -7.77 -15.30
C ASP A 20 4.34 -7.83 -15.92
N ASN A 21 3.40 -8.51 -15.25
CA ASN A 21 2.02 -8.60 -15.73
C ASN A 21 1.28 -7.28 -15.45
N ILE A 22 1.01 -6.51 -16.51
CA ILE A 22 0.35 -5.20 -16.44
C ILE A 22 -1.04 -5.31 -15.80
N SER A 23 -1.87 -6.26 -16.22
CA SER A 23 -3.22 -6.43 -15.68
C SER A 23 -3.20 -6.74 -14.18
N TYR A 24 -2.28 -7.60 -13.75
CA TYR A 24 -2.12 -7.90 -12.32
C TYR A 24 -1.66 -6.67 -11.54
N LYS A 25 -0.69 -5.92 -12.08
CA LYS A 25 -0.21 -4.66 -11.48
C LYS A 25 -1.31 -3.62 -11.36
N THR A 26 -2.16 -3.49 -12.38
CA THR A 26 -3.34 -2.61 -12.35
C THR A 26 -4.30 -3.01 -11.25
N ASN A 27 -4.63 -4.30 -11.11
CA ASN A 27 -5.52 -4.78 -10.05
C ASN A 27 -4.94 -4.53 -8.64
N LEU A 28 -3.63 -4.68 -8.45
CA LEU A 28 -2.98 -4.38 -7.18
C LEU A 28 -3.04 -2.88 -6.84
N LEU A 29 -2.87 -2.01 -7.84
CA LEU A 29 -3.03 -0.56 -7.66
C LEU A 29 -4.48 -0.17 -7.38
N GLU A 30 -5.45 -0.80 -8.04
CA GLU A 30 -6.88 -0.61 -7.75
C GLU A 30 -7.19 -0.99 -6.29
N PHE A 31 -6.70 -2.14 -5.84
CA PHE A 31 -6.85 -2.57 -4.45
C PHE A 31 -6.27 -1.56 -3.45
N ILE A 32 -5.07 -1.02 -3.72
CA ILE A 32 -4.49 0.05 -2.89
C ILE A 32 -5.38 1.29 -2.89
N ASN A 33 -5.92 1.69 -4.05
CA ASN A 33 -6.80 2.84 -4.16
C ASN A 33 -8.10 2.64 -3.35
N CYS A 34 -8.68 1.43 -3.35
CA CYS A 34 -9.83 1.11 -2.52
C CYS A 34 -9.52 1.27 -1.03
N LEU A 35 -8.36 0.80 -0.56
CA LEU A 35 -7.94 0.94 0.84
C LEU A 35 -7.79 2.41 1.26
N ILE A 36 -7.31 3.26 0.36
CA ILE A 36 -7.16 4.70 0.62
C ILE A 36 -8.55 5.37 0.64
N ILE A 37 -9.37 5.16 -0.39
CA ILE A 37 -10.65 5.86 -0.58
C ILE A 37 -11.68 5.52 0.50
N TYR A 38 -11.65 4.31 1.07
CA TYR A 38 -12.59 3.89 2.10
C TYR A 38 -12.43 4.64 3.43
N ASN A 39 -11.33 5.36 3.64
CA ASN A 39 -11.18 6.21 4.83
C ASN A 39 -11.91 7.55 4.62
N GLU A 40 -12.96 7.78 5.40
CA GLU A 40 -13.76 9.01 5.37
C GLU A 40 -12.94 10.24 5.77
N VAL A 41 -12.04 10.08 6.74
CA VAL A 41 -11.15 11.12 7.27
C VAL A 41 -10.01 11.41 6.28
N PRO A 42 -9.91 12.64 5.74
CA PRO A 42 -8.85 13.01 4.78
C PRO A 42 -7.43 12.77 5.27
N GLU A 43 -7.17 13.04 6.55
CA GLU A 43 -5.86 12.88 7.18
C GLU A 43 -5.46 11.40 7.23
N GLU A 44 -6.42 10.50 7.48
CA GLU A 44 -6.19 9.06 7.46
C GLU A 44 -5.90 8.56 6.04
N ARG A 45 -6.51 9.14 5.00
CA ARG A 45 -6.13 8.84 3.60
C ARG A 45 -4.68 9.20 3.32
N ILE A 46 -4.23 10.37 3.80
CA ILE A 46 -2.84 10.82 3.66
C ILE A 46 -1.90 9.87 4.40
N ARG A 47 -2.24 9.52 5.64
CA ARG A 47 -1.46 8.59 6.48
C ARG A 47 -1.33 7.21 5.83
N VAL A 48 -2.44 6.61 5.41
CA VAL A 48 -2.45 5.30 4.74
C VAL A 48 -1.65 5.34 3.44
N ARG A 49 -1.82 6.38 2.62
CA ARG A 49 -1.00 6.57 1.41
C ARG A 49 0.49 6.64 1.75
N ASN A 50 0.86 7.40 2.77
CA ASN A 50 2.25 7.58 3.20
C ASN A 50 2.89 6.27 3.70
N GLU A 51 2.11 5.33 4.24
CA GLU A 51 2.59 3.98 4.59
C GLU A 51 3.06 3.19 3.35
N PHE A 52 2.45 3.39 2.18
CA PHE A 52 2.89 2.74 0.93
C PHE A 52 4.19 3.35 0.36
N TYR A 53 4.43 4.64 0.60
CA TYR A 53 5.65 5.33 0.16
C TYR A 53 6.82 5.20 1.14
N GLY A 54 6.62 4.54 2.30
CA GLY A 54 7.63 4.47 3.36
C GLY A 54 7.93 5.83 4.01
N LYS A 55 7.06 6.84 3.81
CA LYS A 55 7.18 8.15 4.44
C LYS A 55 6.42 8.12 5.78
N LEU A 56 7.06 7.61 6.83
CA LEU A 56 6.62 7.93 8.20
C LEU A 56 7.14 9.33 8.56
N ALA A 57 6.35 10.37 8.32
CA ALA A 57 6.42 11.74 8.89
C ALA A 57 5.66 12.71 7.94
N PHE A 58 4.90 13.71 8.37
CA PHE A 58 4.71 14.42 9.64
C PHE A 58 3.22 14.67 9.87
#